data_AF-A0A7Y4NE70-F1
#
_entry.id   AF-A0A7Y4NE70-F1
#
_cell.length_a   1.000
_cell.length_b   1.000
_cell.length_c   1.000
_cell.angle_alpha   90.00
_cell.angle_beta   90.00
_cell.angle_gamma   90.00
#
_symmetry.space_group_name_H-M   'P 1'
#
loop_
_entity.id
_entity.type
_entity.pdbx_description
1 polymer ?
#
loop_
_entity_poly.entity_id
_entity_poly.type
_entity_poly.pdbx_seq_one_letter_code
_entity_poly.pdbx_strand_id
1 'polypeptide(L)'
;MNARARVLSAVLLASCIWACASSPPSASPDATPEAGSPARLWQKTAVTGDLARFSRDGTRVTAEGALELDPSTSKEGTDPFPAGGWLDGGSFYNGGTFRFGTATSEVQSVPGGFDSVVPSFDAQTPPGTWVKLTVSARIEGTWSKDYELGVWAFDTTTVARHSVEGQGDADGNVLTDTLNLKRRADALRVTVHLFSERADASPRVRALAAAVTDTRLSPQDATSDRTGWGVVLDVPGYSQMIYPDGGEVWCSPTSTTMLLGYWSRKLGRADLEHPVPTAAAHTYDWVYQGTGNWSFNTAYAAGMSNGALHGLVARFDSFAPVERLIAAGIPVSISIAYEPGELPGGAARRTDGHLIVVKGFTDSGDVLVNDPAFGSNETTSATYPRAALWRAWQHSRGAAYVLWPAGTPLPAQGLVPLP
;
A
#
# COMPACT_ATOMS: atom_id res chain seq x y z
N MET A 1 28.29 -35.40 1.78
CA MET A 1 28.22 -36.53 2.74
C MET A 1 27.19 -36.18 3.81
N ASN A 2 26.33 -37.15 4.08
CA ASN A 2 25.33 -37.26 5.16
C ASN A 2 24.01 -36.48 5.05
N ALA A 3 23.08 -37.17 4.38
CA ALA A 3 21.65 -37.15 4.59
C ALA A 3 21.23 -37.66 5.99
N ARG A 4 20.03 -37.26 6.45
CA ARG A 4 18.98 -38.08 7.12
C ARG A 4 17.78 -37.15 7.47
N ALA A 5 16.66 -37.26 6.75
CA ALA A 5 15.46 -38.08 7.06
C ALA A 5 14.61 -37.43 8.18
N ARG A 6 13.50 -36.72 7.85
CA ARG A 6 12.09 -37.19 7.73
C ARG A 6 11.64 -38.17 8.85
N VAL A 7 10.58 -37.80 9.60
CA VAL A 7 9.26 -38.48 9.69
C VAL A 7 8.50 -38.19 11.02
N LEU A 8 7.30 -37.61 10.85
CA LEU A 8 5.97 -37.78 11.49
C LEU A 8 5.71 -37.95 13.02
N SER A 9 4.68 -37.17 13.44
CA SER A 9 3.39 -37.56 14.09
C SER A 9 3.14 -37.42 15.61
N ALA A 10 2.12 -36.58 15.87
CA ALA A 10 0.85 -36.88 16.59
C ALA A 10 0.70 -36.66 18.12
N VAL A 11 -0.23 -35.72 18.42
CA VAL A 11 -1.36 -35.73 19.38
C VAL A 11 -1.09 -35.68 20.89
N LEU A 12 -1.66 -34.65 21.53
CA LEU A 12 -2.43 -34.78 22.79
C LEU A 12 -3.44 -33.63 22.96
N LEU A 13 -4.73 -33.99 23.03
CA LEU A 13 -5.84 -33.17 23.53
C LEU A 13 -5.79 -33.14 25.08
N ALA A 14 -6.13 -32.01 25.68
CA ALA A 14 -6.91 -31.99 26.94
C ALA A 14 -7.63 -30.64 27.12
N SER A 15 -8.95 -30.71 27.13
CA SER A 15 -9.94 -29.70 27.49
C SER A 15 -10.03 -29.48 29.01
N CYS A 16 -10.33 -28.25 29.45
CA CYS A 16 -10.96 -27.98 30.74
C CYS A 16 -11.98 -26.84 30.59
N ILE A 17 -13.25 -27.17 30.82
CA ILE A 17 -14.39 -26.26 30.97
C ILE A 17 -14.50 -25.94 32.46
N TRP A 18 -14.69 -24.67 32.82
CA TRP A 18 -15.61 -24.29 33.90
C TRP A 18 -16.04 -22.83 33.76
N ALA A 19 -17.35 -22.65 33.69
CA ALA A 19 -18.06 -21.38 33.76
C ALA A 19 -18.55 -21.14 35.19
N CYS A 20 -18.53 -19.89 35.64
CA CYS A 20 -19.45 -19.37 36.65
C CYS A 20 -19.67 -17.86 36.41
N ALA A 21 -20.94 -17.49 36.32
CA ALA A 21 -21.43 -16.15 36.02
C ALA A 21 -21.54 -15.25 37.26
N SER A 22 -21.49 -13.93 37.07
CA SER A 22 -22.23 -12.94 37.88
C SER A 22 -22.42 -11.62 37.13
N SER A 23 -23.60 -11.03 37.29
CA SER A 23 -24.27 -9.98 36.49
C SER A 23 -23.68 -8.55 36.63
N PRO A 24 -24.09 -7.58 35.77
CA PRO A 24 -23.38 -6.31 35.56
C PRO A 24 -23.92 -5.16 36.44
N PRO A 25 -23.15 -4.10 36.69
CA PRO A 25 -23.69 -2.82 37.13
C PRO A 25 -23.95 -1.86 35.95
N SER A 26 -25.21 -1.41 35.90
CA SER A 26 -25.76 -0.11 35.53
C SER A 26 -24.99 0.81 34.57
N ALA A 27 -25.57 1.03 33.39
CA ALA A 27 -25.20 2.11 32.46
C ALA A 27 -25.60 3.49 33.02
N SER A 28 -24.72 4.48 32.85
CA SER A 28 -25.09 5.90 32.75
C SER A 28 -24.74 6.42 31.36
N PRO A 29 -25.51 7.38 30.82
CA PRO A 29 -25.52 7.71 29.40
C PRO A 29 -24.55 8.86 29.12
N ASP A 30 -23.31 8.54 28.77
CA ASP A 30 -22.49 9.48 28.02
C ASP A 30 -22.59 9.10 26.54
N ALA A 31 -23.17 10.03 25.79
CA ALA A 31 -23.42 9.93 24.36
C ALA A 31 -22.16 9.45 23.63
N THR A 32 -22.26 8.28 23.00
CA THR A 32 -21.26 7.78 22.08
C THR A 32 -21.08 8.82 20.98
N PRO A 33 -19.85 9.32 20.73
CA PRO A 33 -19.58 10.05 19.50
C PRO A 33 -19.95 9.12 18.35
N GLU A 34 -20.74 9.63 17.40
CA GLU A 34 -21.03 8.94 16.15
C GLU A 34 -19.70 8.40 15.58
N ALA A 35 -19.55 7.08 15.53
CA ALA A 35 -18.25 6.46 15.27
C ALA A 35 -17.80 6.82 13.85
N GLY A 36 -16.86 7.75 13.73
CA GLY A 36 -16.30 8.15 12.44
C GLY A 36 -15.68 6.98 11.67
N SER A 37 -15.68 7.07 10.34
CA SER A 37 -15.10 6.10 9.39
C SER A 37 -13.74 5.58 9.87
N PRO A 38 -13.49 4.27 10.16
CA PRO A 38 -12.20 3.74 10.60
C PRO A 38 -11.02 4.14 9.72
N ALA A 39 -11.21 4.13 8.40
CA ALA A 39 -10.21 4.46 7.42
C ALA A 39 -10.28 5.94 7.02
N ARG A 40 -9.12 6.59 6.93
CA ARG A 40 -8.95 7.94 6.37
C ARG A 40 -7.75 7.97 5.45
N LEU A 41 -7.76 8.89 4.51
CA LEU A 41 -6.64 9.12 3.60
C LEU A 41 -6.00 10.45 3.95
N TRP A 42 -4.68 10.48 4.13
CA TRP A 42 -3.92 11.73 4.02
C TRP A 42 -3.28 11.78 2.63
N GLN A 43 -3.29 12.94 1.98
CA GLN A 43 -2.66 13.13 0.68
C GLN A 43 -2.14 14.56 0.53
N LYS A 44 -0.96 14.71 -0.06
CA LYS A 44 -0.38 15.99 -0.49
C LYS A 44 0.22 15.79 -1.87
N THR A 45 -0.12 16.67 -2.82
CA THR A 45 0.31 16.52 -4.23
C THR A 45 0.92 17.80 -4.79
N ALA A 46 1.73 17.63 -5.83
CA ALA A 46 2.26 18.72 -6.64
C ALA A 46 1.14 19.45 -7.40
N VAL A 47 0.13 18.71 -7.87
CA VAL A 47 -1.02 19.26 -8.63
C VAL A 47 -1.83 20.26 -7.80
N THR A 48 -2.00 19.98 -6.51
CA THR A 48 -2.68 20.86 -5.55
C THR A 48 -1.75 21.91 -4.92
N GLY A 49 -0.46 21.89 -5.25
CA GLY A 49 0.55 22.80 -4.69
C GLY A 49 0.90 22.51 -3.22
N ASP A 50 0.47 21.38 -2.68
CA ASP A 50 0.59 21.08 -1.25
C ASP A 50 2.04 20.92 -0.79
N LEU A 51 2.89 20.38 -1.67
CA LEU A 51 4.30 20.12 -1.35
C LEU A 51 5.09 21.41 -1.08
N ALA A 52 4.60 22.57 -1.54
CA ALA A 52 5.19 23.88 -1.23
C ALA A 52 5.14 24.25 0.25
N ARG A 53 4.22 23.65 1.03
CA ARG A 53 4.05 23.89 2.46
C ARG A 53 4.93 23.02 3.36
N PHE A 54 5.69 22.09 2.77
CA PHE A 54 6.60 21.26 3.53
C PHE A 54 7.77 22.09 4.08
N SER A 55 8.18 21.78 5.31
CA SER A 55 9.46 22.26 5.84
C SER A 55 10.57 21.53 5.11
N ARG A 56 11.49 22.26 4.48
CA ARG A 56 12.50 21.72 3.56
C ARG A 56 13.91 22.00 4.06
N ASP A 57 14.78 21.03 3.91
CA ASP A 57 16.20 21.10 4.27
C ASP A 57 17.02 20.36 3.21
N GLY A 58 17.76 21.10 2.37
CA GLY A 58 18.45 20.51 1.22
C GLY A 58 17.54 20.09 0.06
N THR A 59 16.26 20.49 0.08
CA THR A 59 15.27 20.23 -0.97
C THR A 59 14.59 21.52 -1.41
N ARG A 60 14.04 21.49 -2.63
CA ARG A 60 13.28 22.58 -3.24
C ARG A 60 12.00 22.04 -3.87
N VAL A 61 11.09 22.96 -4.22
CA VAL A 61 9.90 22.64 -5.02
C VAL A 61 10.08 23.20 -6.43
N THR A 62 9.81 22.37 -7.44
CA THR A 62 9.90 22.75 -8.85
C THR A 62 8.75 23.68 -9.25
N ALA A 63 8.83 24.25 -10.47
CA ALA A 63 7.74 25.07 -11.01
C ALA A 63 6.41 24.31 -11.13
N GLU A 64 6.46 22.99 -11.34
CA GLU A 64 5.28 22.12 -11.41
C GLU A 64 4.87 21.57 -10.02
N GLY A 65 5.48 22.05 -8.93
CA GLY A 65 5.08 21.71 -7.57
C GLY A 65 5.69 20.43 -7.00
N ALA A 66 6.59 19.75 -7.71
CA ALA A 66 7.24 18.52 -7.23
C ALA A 66 8.42 18.80 -6.29
N LEU A 67 8.76 17.88 -5.40
CA LEU A 67 9.95 17.96 -4.54
C LEU A 67 11.17 17.37 -5.25
N GLU A 68 12.30 18.08 -5.17
CA GLU A 68 13.61 17.67 -5.67
C GLU A 68 14.71 18.09 -4.68
N LEU A 69 15.89 17.49 -4.79
CA LEU A 69 17.10 17.99 -4.16
C LEU A 69 17.40 19.40 -4.67
N ASP A 70 17.84 20.24 -3.75
CA ASP A 70 18.43 21.53 -4.09
C ASP A 70 19.95 21.33 -4.23
N PRO A 71 20.53 21.47 -5.43
CA PRO A 71 21.97 21.26 -5.62
C PRO A 71 22.83 22.24 -4.79
N SER A 72 22.28 23.39 -4.41
CA SER A 72 23.00 24.42 -3.65
C SER A 72 22.97 24.20 -2.14
N THR A 73 21.96 23.49 -1.62
CA THR A 73 21.77 23.29 -0.17
C THR A 73 21.72 21.82 0.26
N SER A 74 21.70 20.88 -0.68
CA SER A 74 21.80 19.43 -0.39
C SER A 74 23.08 19.11 0.38
N LYS A 75 22.93 18.20 1.35
CA LYS A 75 23.98 17.81 2.29
C LYS A 75 24.69 16.58 1.79
N GLU A 76 25.93 16.40 2.21
CA GLU A 76 26.65 15.15 1.99
C GLU A 76 26.36 14.17 3.13
N GLY A 77 26.23 12.90 2.78
CA GLY A 77 26.03 11.80 3.69
C GLY A 77 26.81 10.56 3.23
N THR A 78 26.88 9.59 4.12
CA THR A 78 27.51 8.29 3.86
C THR A 78 26.54 7.21 4.30
N ASP A 79 26.59 6.06 3.62
CA ASP A 79 25.84 4.88 3.99
C ASP A 79 26.07 4.56 5.48
N PRO A 80 25.01 4.29 6.26
CA PRO A 80 25.15 3.95 7.68
C PRO A 80 25.95 2.67 7.92
N PHE A 81 26.11 1.80 6.91
CA PHE A 81 26.93 0.61 6.97
C PHE A 81 28.05 0.68 5.93
N PRO A 82 29.24 0.10 6.20
CA PRO A 82 30.26 -0.04 5.17
C PRO A 82 29.72 -0.89 4.01
N ALA A 83 30.23 -0.68 2.80
CA ALA A 83 29.85 -1.48 1.64
C ALA A 83 29.95 -2.99 1.93
N GLY A 84 28.86 -3.71 1.68
CA GLY A 84 28.75 -5.14 1.97
C GLY A 84 28.66 -5.51 3.46
N GLY A 85 28.56 -4.51 4.34
CA GLY A 85 28.42 -4.68 5.79
C GLY A 85 26.97 -4.70 6.28
N TRP A 86 26.00 -4.62 5.37
CA TRP A 86 24.60 -4.77 5.67
C TRP A 86 24.12 -6.19 5.30
N LEU A 87 22.87 -6.52 5.67
CA LEU A 87 22.23 -7.84 5.52
C LEU A 87 22.72 -8.61 4.28
N ASP A 88 22.99 -9.92 4.45
CA ASP A 88 23.47 -10.84 3.41
C ASP A 88 24.62 -10.32 2.52
N GLY A 89 25.47 -9.43 3.04
CA GLY A 89 26.58 -8.83 2.29
C GLY A 89 26.15 -7.70 1.35
N GLY A 90 24.95 -7.15 1.53
CA GLY A 90 24.43 -5.99 0.80
C GLY A 90 24.85 -4.66 1.39
N SER A 91 24.30 -3.58 0.84
CA SER A 91 24.42 -2.20 1.37
C SER A 91 23.03 -1.65 1.69
N PHE A 92 22.91 -0.78 2.69
CA PHE A 92 21.63 -0.20 3.09
C PHE A 92 21.17 0.87 2.09
N TYR A 93 22.10 1.65 1.54
CA TYR A 93 21.86 2.50 0.38
C TYR A 93 22.76 2.03 -0.77
N ASN A 94 23.73 2.86 -1.17
CA ASN A 94 24.69 2.56 -2.24
C ASN A 94 26.05 2.06 -1.72
N GLY A 95 26.21 1.87 -0.40
CA GLY A 95 27.47 1.45 0.23
C GLY A 95 28.56 2.53 0.26
N GLY A 96 28.23 3.77 -0.12
CA GLY A 96 29.18 4.85 -0.30
C GLY A 96 28.66 6.20 0.17
N THR A 97 29.15 7.26 -0.47
CA THR A 97 28.72 8.64 -0.19
C THR A 97 27.59 9.05 -1.12
N PHE A 98 26.76 9.99 -0.67
CA PHE A 98 25.66 10.54 -1.44
C PHE A 98 25.34 11.96 -1.00
N ARG A 99 24.54 12.64 -1.81
CA ARG A 99 23.84 13.86 -1.46
C ARG A 99 22.44 13.54 -0.97
N PHE A 100 21.96 14.29 0.01
CA PHE A 100 20.60 14.13 0.49
C PHE A 100 19.97 15.45 0.96
N GLY A 101 18.64 15.40 1.06
CA GLY A 101 17.81 16.46 1.62
C GLY A 101 16.49 15.88 2.09
N THR A 102 15.78 16.61 2.92
CA THR A 102 14.49 16.21 3.48
C THR A 102 13.41 17.24 3.21
N ALA A 103 12.17 16.76 3.16
CA ALA A 103 10.98 17.58 3.22
C ALA A 103 9.98 16.93 4.18
N THR A 104 9.61 17.66 5.23
CA THR A 104 8.67 17.19 6.27
C THR A 104 7.34 17.90 6.14
N SER A 105 6.26 17.12 6.16
CA SER A 105 4.91 17.65 6.09
C SER A 105 4.58 18.54 7.28
N GLU A 106 3.57 19.39 7.12
CA GLU A 106 2.88 19.98 8.25
C GLU A 106 2.31 18.88 9.17
N VAL A 107 1.99 19.22 10.41
CA VAL A 107 1.29 18.29 11.31
C VAL A 107 -0.09 18.01 10.75
N GLN A 108 -0.39 16.74 10.44
CA GLN A 108 -1.73 16.33 10.06
C GLN A 108 -2.46 15.78 11.27
N SER A 109 -3.49 16.49 11.74
CA SER A 109 -4.43 15.95 12.72
C SER A 109 -5.33 14.89 12.10
N VAL A 110 -5.62 13.85 12.88
CA VAL A 110 -6.53 12.76 12.52
C VAL A 110 -7.59 12.64 13.62
N PRO A 111 -8.74 13.34 13.49
CA PRO A 111 -9.82 13.25 14.45
C PRO A 111 -10.28 11.80 14.69
N GLY A 112 -10.58 11.45 15.94
CA GLY A 112 -10.91 10.06 16.34
C GLY A 112 -9.69 9.14 16.52
N GLY A 113 -8.52 9.58 16.06
CA GLY A 113 -7.25 8.87 16.21
C GLY A 113 -7.12 7.59 15.38
N PHE A 114 -5.91 7.04 15.33
CA PHE A 114 -5.55 5.89 14.50
C PHE A 114 -4.46 5.04 15.17
N ASP A 115 -4.26 3.82 14.69
CA ASP A 115 -3.18 2.95 15.14
C ASP A 115 -2.49 2.15 14.03
N SER A 116 -2.86 2.38 12.77
CA SER A 116 -2.22 1.75 11.62
C SER A 116 -2.04 2.77 10.49
N VAL A 117 -0.87 2.79 9.87
CA VAL A 117 -0.53 3.67 8.74
C VAL A 117 0.19 2.88 7.65
N VAL A 118 -0.25 3.05 6.40
CA VAL A 118 0.46 2.58 5.21
C VAL A 118 0.71 3.78 4.28
N PRO A 119 1.96 4.28 4.15
CA PRO A 119 2.25 5.38 3.24
C PRO A 119 2.28 4.89 1.79
N SER A 120 2.19 5.81 0.86
CA SER A 120 2.43 5.57 -0.56
C SER A 120 2.91 6.86 -1.22
N PHE A 121 3.56 6.76 -2.37
CA PHE A 121 4.24 7.90 -2.97
C PHE A 121 4.38 7.76 -4.48
N ASP A 122 4.32 8.90 -5.15
CA ASP A 122 4.65 9.04 -6.56
C ASP A 122 6.06 9.61 -6.67
N ALA A 123 7.04 8.77 -7.01
CA ALA A 123 8.42 9.18 -7.18
C ALA A 123 8.97 8.76 -8.55
N GLN A 124 9.61 9.69 -9.25
CA GLN A 124 10.59 9.36 -10.28
C GLN A 124 11.98 9.34 -9.65
N THR A 125 12.71 8.26 -9.88
CA THR A 125 14.08 8.12 -9.41
C THR A 125 14.97 7.76 -10.61
N PRO A 126 15.51 8.76 -11.33
CA PRO A 126 16.52 8.49 -12.36
C PRO A 126 17.70 7.68 -11.80
N PRO A 127 18.49 7.01 -12.65
CA PRO A 127 19.66 6.25 -12.20
C PRO A 127 20.58 7.09 -11.29
N GLY A 128 21.07 6.50 -10.21
CA GLY A 128 21.87 7.21 -9.20
C GLY A 128 21.03 8.00 -8.18
N THR A 129 19.71 7.74 -8.09
CA THR A 129 18.83 8.43 -7.14
C THR A 129 17.86 7.46 -6.47
N TRP A 130 17.44 7.79 -5.25
CA TRP A 130 16.44 7.02 -4.50
C TRP A 130 15.72 7.92 -3.49
N VAL A 131 14.65 7.39 -2.91
CA VAL A 131 13.89 8.06 -1.85
C VAL A 131 13.72 7.14 -0.65
N LYS A 132 13.51 7.73 0.53
CA LYS A 132 13.05 7.03 1.73
C LYS A 132 11.91 7.82 2.37
N LEU A 133 10.90 7.13 2.86
CA LEU A 133 9.83 7.76 3.65
C LEU A 133 9.99 7.40 5.12
N THR A 134 9.71 8.38 5.98
CA THR A 134 9.51 8.14 7.41
C THR A 134 8.20 8.73 7.89
N VAL A 135 7.63 8.11 8.91
CA VAL A 135 6.41 8.57 9.58
C VAL A 135 6.66 8.63 11.08
N SER A 136 6.28 9.75 11.70
CA SER A 136 6.12 9.86 13.15
C SER A 136 4.66 10.13 13.48
N ALA A 137 4.23 9.62 14.63
CA ALA A 137 2.86 9.72 15.11
C ALA A 137 2.83 10.36 16.49
N ARG A 138 1.81 11.17 16.78
CA ARG A 138 1.63 11.80 18.09
C ARG A 138 0.70 10.96 18.94
N ILE A 139 1.23 10.41 20.03
CA ILE A 139 0.53 9.54 20.98
C ILE A 139 0.49 10.28 22.31
N GLU A 140 -0.73 10.53 22.82
CA GLU A 140 -0.93 11.16 24.13
C GLU A 140 -0.13 12.48 24.29
N GLY A 141 -0.07 13.28 23.21
CA GLY A 141 0.63 14.56 23.17
C GLY A 141 2.14 14.48 22.89
N THR A 142 2.73 13.28 22.85
CA THR A 142 4.17 13.06 22.59
C THR A 142 4.39 12.49 21.20
N TRP A 143 5.42 12.96 20.49
CA TRP A 143 5.80 12.38 19.20
C TRP A 143 6.62 11.10 19.41
N SER A 144 6.27 10.05 18.67
CA SER A 144 7.12 8.88 18.50
C SER A 144 8.44 9.27 17.82
N LYS A 145 9.39 8.34 17.79
CA LYS A 145 10.49 8.42 16.80
C LYS A 145 9.93 8.37 15.37
N ASP A 146 10.78 8.70 14.41
CA ASP A 146 10.49 8.44 13.01
C ASP A 146 10.66 6.93 12.71
N TYR A 147 9.66 6.35 12.08
CA TYR A 147 9.69 4.98 11.57
C TYR A 147 9.91 5.00 10.06
N GLU A 148 10.85 4.18 9.57
CA GLU A 148 11.22 4.10 8.16
C GLU A 148 10.29 3.14 7.42
N LEU A 149 9.65 3.61 6.35
CA LEU A 149 8.63 2.86 5.60
C LEU A 149 9.05 2.63 4.14
N GLY A 150 10.33 2.25 4.00
CA GLY A 150 10.90 1.74 2.75
C GLY A 150 11.88 2.69 2.08
N VAL A 151 12.92 2.08 1.49
CA VAL A 151 13.89 2.68 0.58
C VAL A 151 13.52 2.29 -0.84
N TRP A 152 13.36 3.28 -1.73
CA TRP A 152 12.81 3.09 -3.07
C TRP A 152 13.66 3.73 -4.16
N ALA A 153 14.02 2.94 -5.17
CA ALA A 153 14.48 3.39 -6.48
C ALA A 153 13.82 2.54 -7.57
N PHE A 154 13.29 3.15 -8.64
CA PHE A 154 12.58 2.46 -9.71
C PHE A 154 13.40 1.30 -10.29
N ASP A 155 14.68 1.54 -10.57
CA ASP A 155 15.68 0.49 -10.83
C ASP A 155 16.41 0.06 -9.56
N THR A 156 17.08 -1.09 -9.62
CA THR A 156 17.83 -1.67 -8.49
C THR A 156 19.34 -1.50 -8.61
N THR A 157 19.81 -0.69 -9.57
CA THR A 157 21.25 -0.58 -9.86
C THR A 157 21.98 0.29 -8.84
N THR A 158 21.32 1.31 -8.30
CA THR A 158 21.88 2.21 -7.29
C THR A 158 21.61 1.73 -5.87
N VAL A 159 20.40 1.27 -5.60
CA VAL A 159 20.00 0.70 -4.31
C VAL A 159 19.04 -0.44 -4.55
N ALA A 160 19.25 -1.56 -3.84
CA ALA A 160 18.25 -2.61 -3.80
C ALA A 160 17.05 -2.08 -3.00
N ARG A 161 15.90 -1.85 -3.63
CA ARG A 161 14.70 -1.40 -2.91
C ARG A 161 14.35 -2.37 -1.77
N HIS A 162 14.09 -1.83 -0.58
CA HIS A 162 13.84 -2.66 0.59
C HIS A 162 13.01 -1.95 1.67
N SER A 163 12.28 -2.75 2.45
CA SER A 163 11.73 -2.40 3.75
C SER A 163 12.82 -2.37 4.82
N VAL A 164 12.52 -1.86 6.01
CA VAL A 164 13.48 -1.78 7.13
C VAL A 164 12.92 -2.57 8.31
N GLU A 165 13.63 -3.61 8.72
CA GLU A 165 13.23 -4.50 9.83
C GLU A 165 13.66 -3.98 11.20
N GLY A 166 13.14 -4.60 12.26
CA GLY A 166 13.63 -4.42 13.63
C GLY A 166 13.24 -3.08 14.28
N GLN A 167 12.23 -2.40 13.76
CA GLN A 167 11.88 -1.05 14.20
C GLN A 167 10.96 -0.98 15.43
N GLY A 168 10.62 -2.11 16.06
CA GLY A 168 9.70 -2.17 17.20
C GLY A 168 10.22 -1.49 18.48
N ASP A 169 9.34 -0.76 19.17
CA ASP A 169 9.63 -0.10 20.45
C ASP A 169 8.37 0.02 21.34
N ALA A 170 8.36 0.95 22.30
CA ALA A 170 7.23 1.17 23.22
C ALA A 170 5.99 1.77 22.54
N ASP A 171 6.15 2.45 21.40
CA ASP A 171 5.08 3.19 20.73
C ASP A 171 4.48 2.39 19.57
N GLY A 172 5.31 1.64 18.84
CA GLY A 172 4.86 0.94 17.65
C GLY A 172 5.86 -0.06 17.10
N ASN A 173 5.49 -0.68 15.98
CA ASN A 173 6.33 -1.57 15.20
C ASN A 173 5.99 -1.42 13.72
N VAL A 174 7.02 -1.41 12.88
CA VAL A 174 6.86 -1.50 11.42
C VAL A 174 6.86 -2.97 11.02
N LEU A 175 5.87 -3.36 10.21
CA LEU A 175 5.88 -4.63 9.49
C LEU A 175 6.77 -4.47 8.24
N THR A 176 6.29 -4.84 7.05
CA THR A 176 7.01 -4.54 5.80
C THR A 176 6.87 -3.05 5.44
N ASP A 177 5.63 -2.58 5.29
CA ASP A 177 5.29 -1.22 4.89
C ASP A 177 4.13 -0.63 5.70
N THR A 178 3.75 -1.30 6.79
CA THR A 178 2.69 -0.86 7.70
C THR A 178 3.28 -0.51 9.07
N LEU A 179 3.10 0.73 9.51
CA LEU A 179 3.35 1.13 10.89
C LEU A 179 2.12 0.78 11.74
N ASN A 180 2.29 -0.13 12.71
CA ASN A 180 1.29 -0.46 13.71
C ASN A 180 1.68 0.14 15.06
N LEU A 181 0.83 1.01 15.59
CA LEU A 181 1.01 1.67 16.88
C LEU A 181 0.34 0.84 17.98
N LYS A 182 0.96 0.80 19.15
CA LYS A 182 0.41 0.11 20.33
C LYS A 182 -0.74 0.89 20.97
N ARG A 183 -0.76 2.21 20.76
CA ARG A 183 -1.74 3.17 21.30
C ARG A 183 -2.27 4.05 20.18
N ARG A 184 -3.44 4.68 20.39
CA ARG A 184 -4.01 5.62 19.41
C ARG A 184 -3.10 6.84 19.29
N ALA A 185 -2.74 7.19 18.06
CA ALA A 185 -2.21 8.51 17.74
C ALA A 185 -3.32 9.43 17.24
N ASP A 186 -3.16 10.73 17.45
CA ASP A 186 -4.11 11.77 17.03
C ASP A 186 -3.59 12.68 15.91
N ALA A 187 -2.31 12.52 15.55
CA ALA A 187 -1.68 13.22 14.45
C ALA A 187 -0.50 12.43 13.87
N LEU A 188 -0.12 12.74 12.63
CA LEU A 188 1.08 12.22 11.99
C LEU A 188 1.89 13.32 11.30
N ARG A 189 3.16 13.02 11.04
CA ARG A 189 4.04 13.73 10.12
C ARG A 189 4.66 12.72 9.18
N VAL A 190 4.77 13.10 7.91
CA VAL A 190 5.47 12.33 6.89
C VAL A 190 6.70 13.12 6.46
N THR A 191 7.87 12.50 6.52
CA THR A 191 9.10 13.07 5.98
C THR A 191 9.53 12.24 4.77
N VAL A 192 9.81 12.91 3.66
CA VAL A 192 10.48 12.28 2.53
C VAL A 192 11.94 12.70 2.51
N HIS A 193 12.81 11.71 2.36
CA HIS A 193 14.24 11.87 2.18
C HIS A 193 14.55 11.61 0.72
N LEU A 194 15.25 12.55 0.09
CA LEU A 194 15.68 12.47 -1.30
C LEU A 194 17.19 12.25 -1.32
N PHE A 195 17.66 11.35 -2.18
CA PHE A 195 19.08 11.00 -2.26
C PHE A 195 19.58 10.97 -3.70
N SER A 196 20.84 11.34 -3.90
CA SER A 196 21.53 11.16 -5.18
C SER A 196 23.02 10.92 -5.02
N GLU A 197 23.60 10.10 -5.88
CA GLU A 197 25.05 9.93 -6.00
C GLU A 197 25.74 11.13 -6.67
N ARG A 198 24.99 11.99 -7.36
CA ARG A 198 25.53 13.11 -8.14
C ARG A 198 24.86 14.43 -7.78
N ALA A 199 25.56 15.54 -7.99
CA ALA A 199 25.02 16.88 -7.73
C ALA A 199 24.02 17.38 -8.78
N ASP A 200 24.03 16.79 -9.97
CA ASP A 200 23.22 17.19 -11.13
C ASP A 200 22.02 16.27 -11.39
N ALA A 201 21.77 15.31 -10.50
CA ALA A 201 20.65 14.38 -10.56
C ALA A 201 19.81 14.49 -9.27
N SER A 202 18.50 14.30 -9.39
CA SER A 202 17.59 14.32 -8.26
C SER A 202 16.45 13.34 -8.48
N PRO A 203 16.00 12.62 -7.43
CA PRO A 203 14.68 12.03 -7.47
C PRO A 203 13.63 13.15 -7.46
N ARG A 204 12.46 12.89 -8.01
CA ARG A 204 11.35 13.84 -8.11
C ARG A 204 10.09 13.24 -7.51
N VAL A 205 9.57 13.84 -6.44
CA VAL A 205 8.38 13.37 -5.74
C VAL A 205 7.19 14.26 -6.06
N ARG A 206 6.13 13.68 -6.62
CA ARG A 206 4.93 14.39 -7.09
C ARG A 206 3.75 14.27 -6.13
N ALA A 207 3.73 13.23 -5.31
CA ALA A 207 2.67 13.02 -4.36
C ALA A 207 3.15 12.14 -3.20
N LEU A 208 2.58 12.40 -2.03
CA LEU A 208 2.69 11.59 -0.83
C LEU A 208 1.28 11.32 -0.33
N ALA A 209 1.01 10.09 0.08
CA ALA A 209 -0.26 9.67 0.65
C ALA A 209 -0.03 8.73 1.83
N ALA A 210 -1.02 8.60 2.69
CA ALA A 210 -1.04 7.63 3.77
C ALA A 210 -2.47 7.14 4.03
N ALA A 211 -2.68 5.83 3.94
CA ALA A 211 -3.88 5.19 4.44
C ALA A 211 -3.75 5.05 5.95
N VAL A 212 -4.62 5.75 6.67
CA VAL A 212 -4.62 5.83 8.13
C VAL A 212 -5.84 5.08 8.64
N THR A 213 -5.67 4.20 9.63
CA THR A 213 -6.78 3.37 10.12
C THR A 213 -6.77 3.24 11.63
N ASP A 214 -7.96 3.27 12.20
CA ASP A 214 -8.22 2.80 13.54
C ASP A 214 -8.68 1.33 13.50
N THR A 215 -7.74 0.41 13.76
CA THR A 215 -7.99 -1.03 13.69
C THR A 215 -8.83 -1.58 14.85
N ARG A 216 -9.13 -0.75 15.86
CA ARG A 216 -10.05 -1.10 16.95
C ARG A 216 -11.52 -0.96 16.53
N LEU A 217 -11.80 -0.29 15.42
CA LEU A 217 -13.12 -0.22 14.83
C LEU A 217 -13.22 -1.26 13.70
N SER A 218 -14.39 -1.89 13.59
CA SER A 218 -14.71 -2.81 12.50
C SER A 218 -15.87 -2.22 11.70
N PRO A 219 -15.63 -1.76 10.46
CA PRO A 219 -16.70 -1.22 9.65
C PRO A 219 -17.66 -2.34 9.23
N GLN A 220 -18.92 -1.97 9.04
CA GLN A 220 -19.87 -2.79 8.31
C GLN A 220 -19.95 -2.24 6.89
N ASP A 221 -20.13 -3.13 5.90
CA ASP A 221 -20.37 -2.69 4.53
C ASP A 221 -21.62 -1.80 4.53
N ALA A 222 -21.44 -0.55 4.09
CA ALA A 222 -22.51 0.42 4.02
C ALA A 222 -23.58 -0.04 3.04
N THR A 223 -24.76 0.60 3.12
CA THR A 223 -25.78 0.42 2.09
C THR A 223 -25.18 0.78 0.73
N SER A 224 -25.37 -0.12 -0.24
CA SER A 224 -24.89 0.07 -1.61
C SER A 224 -25.48 1.36 -2.21
N ASP A 225 -24.61 2.13 -2.86
CA ASP A 225 -24.95 3.34 -3.61
C ASP A 225 -25.61 2.94 -4.95
N ARG A 226 -25.23 1.78 -5.50
CA ARG A 226 -25.68 1.19 -6.77
C ARG A 226 -25.25 1.95 -8.02
N THR A 227 -24.57 3.09 -7.90
CA THR A 227 -24.07 3.88 -9.04
C THR A 227 -23.18 3.09 -10.01
N GLY A 228 -22.49 2.04 -9.54
CA GLY A 228 -21.64 1.17 -10.37
C GLY A 228 -22.23 -0.19 -10.73
N TRP A 229 -23.49 -0.47 -10.40
CA TRP A 229 -24.11 -1.77 -10.69
C TRP A 229 -24.38 -1.93 -12.19
N GLY A 230 -24.11 -3.14 -12.71
CA GLY A 230 -24.16 -3.44 -14.14
C GLY A 230 -22.96 -2.92 -14.94
N VAL A 231 -22.05 -2.17 -14.32
CA VAL A 231 -20.83 -1.68 -14.96
C VAL A 231 -19.74 -2.74 -14.85
N VAL A 232 -19.13 -3.07 -16.00
CA VAL A 232 -17.97 -3.97 -16.08
C VAL A 232 -16.90 -3.29 -16.91
N LEU A 233 -15.74 -3.07 -16.29
CA LEU A 233 -14.56 -2.51 -16.92
C LEU A 233 -13.76 -3.61 -17.61
N ASP A 234 -13.26 -3.31 -18.81
CA ASP A 234 -12.44 -4.23 -19.62
C ASP A 234 -10.98 -4.29 -19.12
N VAL A 235 -10.82 -4.74 -17.88
CA VAL A 235 -9.51 -4.96 -17.25
C VAL A 235 -8.95 -6.29 -17.78
N PRO A 236 -7.71 -6.32 -18.33
CA PRO A 236 -7.09 -7.57 -18.73
C PRO A 236 -7.00 -8.57 -17.59
N GLY A 237 -7.24 -9.84 -17.90
CA GLY A 237 -7.00 -10.95 -16.98
C GLY A 237 -5.56 -11.44 -17.09
N TYR A 238 -4.83 -11.46 -15.97
CA TYR A 238 -3.51 -12.08 -15.87
C TYR A 238 -3.47 -13.06 -14.71
N SER A 239 -2.97 -14.27 -14.99
CA SER A 239 -2.75 -15.31 -13.99
C SER A 239 -1.30 -15.26 -13.53
N GLN A 240 -1.10 -15.33 -12.21
CA GLN A 240 0.23 -15.50 -11.64
C GLN A 240 0.72 -16.95 -11.75
N MET A 241 -0.21 -17.91 -11.91
CA MET A 241 0.06 -19.34 -11.87
C MET A 241 0.73 -19.87 -13.14
N ILE A 242 0.82 -19.07 -14.20
CA ILE A 242 1.50 -19.45 -15.45
C ILE A 242 3.02 -19.27 -15.38
N TYR A 243 3.53 -18.57 -14.35
CA TYR A 243 4.96 -18.31 -14.20
C TYR A 243 5.57 -19.36 -13.27
N PRO A 244 6.40 -20.28 -13.80
CA PRO A 244 7.16 -21.19 -12.95
C PRO A 244 8.14 -20.40 -12.07
N ASP A 245 8.56 -20.99 -10.96
CA ASP A 245 9.63 -20.47 -10.09
C ASP A 245 9.29 -19.18 -9.30
N GLY A 246 8.09 -19.11 -8.70
CA GLY A 246 7.74 -18.08 -7.72
C GLY A 246 6.48 -17.27 -8.07
N GLY A 247 5.83 -17.56 -9.20
CA GLY A 247 4.57 -16.91 -9.59
C GLY A 247 3.47 -17.04 -8.54
N GLU A 248 3.44 -18.12 -7.75
CA GLU A 248 2.45 -18.38 -6.70
C GLU A 248 2.44 -17.34 -5.56
N VAL A 249 3.47 -16.49 -5.46
CA VAL A 249 3.53 -15.36 -4.51
C VAL A 249 3.51 -13.97 -5.18
N TRP A 250 3.14 -13.88 -6.46
CA TRP A 250 3.11 -12.65 -7.26
C TRP A 250 1.72 -12.03 -7.43
N CYS A 251 0.78 -12.29 -6.51
CA CYS A 251 -0.59 -11.76 -6.62
C CYS A 251 -0.63 -10.22 -6.71
N SER A 252 0.22 -9.53 -5.95
CA SER A 252 0.32 -8.07 -5.94
C SER A 252 0.86 -7.50 -7.27
N PRO A 253 2.06 -7.87 -7.76
CA PRO A 253 2.53 -7.38 -9.06
C PRO A 253 1.66 -7.83 -10.23
N THR A 254 0.99 -8.98 -10.15
CA THR A 254 0.01 -9.40 -11.17
C THR A 254 -1.21 -8.48 -11.19
N SER A 255 -1.76 -8.14 -10.01
CA SER A 255 -2.87 -7.18 -9.89
C SER A 255 -2.47 -5.78 -10.37
N THR A 256 -1.26 -5.32 -10.01
CA THR A 256 -0.70 -4.06 -10.51
C THR A 256 -0.57 -4.07 -12.04
N THR A 257 -0.12 -5.19 -12.62
CA THR A 257 -0.02 -5.36 -14.08
C THR A 257 -1.39 -5.31 -14.77
N MET A 258 -2.43 -5.89 -14.17
CA MET A 258 -3.80 -5.80 -14.71
C MET A 258 -4.31 -4.34 -14.73
N LEU A 259 -4.09 -3.58 -13.65
CA LEU A 259 -4.46 -2.16 -13.58
C LEU A 259 -3.67 -1.32 -14.60
N LEU A 260 -2.38 -1.58 -14.73
CA LEU A 260 -1.52 -0.92 -15.73
C LEU A 260 -1.96 -1.24 -17.16
N GLY A 261 -2.29 -2.49 -17.46
CA GLY A 261 -2.80 -2.90 -18.78
C GLY A 261 -4.15 -2.26 -19.12
N TYR A 262 -5.03 -2.08 -18.13
CA TYR A 262 -6.27 -1.32 -18.29
C TYR A 262 -5.98 0.14 -18.69
N TRP A 263 -5.11 0.82 -17.94
CA TRP A 263 -4.77 2.21 -18.23
C TRP A 263 -3.95 2.40 -19.50
N SER A 264 -3.06 1.46 -19.85
CA SER A 264 -2.36 1.41 -21.14
C SER A 264 -3.35 1.57 -22.30
N ARG A 265 -4.39 0.75 -22.31
CA ARG A 265 -5.43 0.74 -23.36
C ARG A 265 -6.30 1.99 -23.32
N LYS A 266 -6.70 2.44 -22.12
CA LYS A 266 -7.54 3.64 -21.96
C LYS A 266 -6.83 4.92 -22.36
N LEU A 267 -5.52 5.01 -22.13
CA LEU A 267 -4.72 6.21 -22.41
C LEU A 267 -3.95 6.13 -23.74
N GLY A 268 -3.93 4.98 -24.41
CA GLY A 268 -3.09 4.75 -25.59
C GLY A 268 -1.59 4.81 -25.28
N ARG A 269 -1.20 4.35 -24.08
CA ARG A 269 0.18 4.42 -23.55
C ARG A 269 0.76 3.03 -23.41
N ALA A 270 1.27 2.49 -24.52
CA ALA A 270 1.85 1.14 -24.57
C ALA A 270 3.03 0.94 -23.60
N ASP A 271 3.70 2.03 -23.20
CA ASP A 271 4.76 2.06 -22.19
C ASP A 271 4.26 1.80 -20.75
N LEU A 272 2.95 1.67 -20.54
CA LEU A 272 2.38 1.16 -19.28
C LEU A 272 2.26 -0.37 -19.26
N GLU A 273 2.30 -1.06 -20.41
CA GLU A 273 2.02 -2.49 -20.50
C GLU A 273 3.31 -3.31 -20.42
N HIS A 274 3.56 -3.90 -19.24
CA HIS A 274 4.69 -4.77 -18.99
C HIS A 274 4.24 -6.18 -18.59
N PRO A 275 5.06 -7.23 -18.85
CA PRO A 275 4.81 -8.57 -18.32
C PRO A 275 4.84 -8.61 -16.79
N VAL A 276 4.09 -9.53 -16.19
CA VAL A 276 4.07 -9.75 -14.73
C VAL A 276 5.47 -9.94 -14.13
N PRO A 277 6.41 -10.72 -14.73
CA PRO A 277 7.77 -10.84 -14.18
C PRO A 277 8.53 -9.52 -14.10
N THR A 278 8.26 -8.58 -15.00
CA THR A 278 8.84 -7.23 -14.96
C THR A 278 8.29 -6.47 -13.75
N ALA A 279 6.97 -6.47 -13.54
CA ALA A 279 6.37 -5.85 -12.35
C ALA A 279 6.88 -6.52 -11.06
N ALA A 280 7.01 -7.85 -11.03
CA ALA A 280 7.55 -8.59 -9.89
C ALA A 280 8.99 -8.16 -9.57
N ALA A 281 9.87 -8.07 -10.57
CA ALA A 281 11.24 -7.60 -10.38
C ALA A 281 11.31 -6.16 -9.89
N HIS A 282 10.47 -5.26 -10.42
CA HIS A 282 10.44 -3.86 -10.00
C HIS A 282 9.74 -3.60 -8.66
N THR A 283 9.03 -4.58 -8.10
CA THR A 283 8.33 -4.45 -6.80
C THR A 283 8.94 -5.35 -5.73
N TYR A 284 9.96 -6.13 -6.06
CA TYR A 284 10.65 -7.01 -5.13
C TYR A 284 11.35 -6.22 -4.04
N ASP A 285 10.91 -6.44 -2.81
CA ASP A 285 11.49 -5.87 -1.61
C ASP A 285 12.58 -6.81 -1.10
N TRP A 286 13.82 -6.34 -1.11
CA TRP A 286 14.99 -7.19 -0.87
C TRP A 286 15.07 -7.71 0.57
N VAL A 287 14.61 -6.93 1.57
CA VAL A 287 14.59 -7.37 2.98
C VAL A 287 13.41 -8.28 3.24
N TYR A 288 12.22 -7.92 2.74
CA TYR A 288 11.03 -8.76 2.87
C TYR A 288 11.13 -10.07 2.06
N GLN A 289 12.02 -10.10 1.06
CA GLN A 289 12.21 -11.20 0.12
C GLN A 289 10.94 -11.56 -0.67
N GLY A 290 10.14 -10.56 -1.02
CA GLY A 290 8.86 -10.75 -1.69
C GLY A 290 8.35 -9.50 -2.40
N THR A 291 7.21 -9.63 -3.08
CA THR A 291 6.59 -8.56 -3.89
C THR A 291 5.34 -7.96 -3.25
N GLY A 292 5.09 -8.34 -1.99
CA GLY A 292 3.90 -7.98 -1.21
C GLY A 292 3.93 -6.60 -0.55
N ASN A 293 4.98 -5.81 -0.75
CA ASN A 293 5.03 -4.43 -0.29
C ASN A 293 4.07 -3.57 -1.14
N TRP A 294 2.99 -3.08 -0.52
CA TRP A 294 1.89 -2.39 -1.20
C TRP A 294 2.32 -1.00 -1.69
N SER A 295 3.11 -0.32 -0.87
CA SER A 295 3.71 0.98 -1.21
C SER A 295 4.56 0.87 -2.46
N PHE A 296 5.31 -0.23 -2.59
CA PHE A 296 6.19 -0.48 -3.72
C PHE A 296 5.44 -0.76 -5.03
N ASN A 297 4.32 -1.48 -4.95
CA ASN A 297 3.47 -1.74 -6.12
C ASN A 297 2.84 -0.46 -6.68
N THR A 298 2.33 0.39 -5.80
CA THR A 298 1.74 1.69 -6.21
C THR A 298 2.80 2.67 -6.70
N ALA A 299 3.98 2.71 -6.07
CA ALA A 299 5.11 3.52 -6.54
C ALA A 299 5.67 3.06 -7.89
N TYR A 300 5.72 1.74 -8.15
CA TYR A 300 6.09 1.21 -9.46
C TYR A 300 5.14 1.73 -10.54
N ALA A 301 3.83 1.56 -10.34
CA ALA A 301 2.84 1.98 -11.31
C ALA A 301 2.83 3.51 -11.51
N ALA A 302 2.99 4.29 -10.45
CA ALA A 302 3.05 5.74 -10.52
C ALA A 302 4.36 6.26 -11.15
N GLY A 303 5.46 5.51 -11.08
CA GLY A 303 6.74 5.86 -11.70
C GLY A 303 6.79 5.59 -13.21
N MET A 304 5.94 4.69 -13.70
CA MET A 304 5.86 4.32 -15.11
C MET A 304 5.40 5.46 -16.01
N SER A 305 5.77 5.37 -17.30
CA SER A 305 5.22 6.23 -18.35
C SER A 305 5.37 7.74 -18.07
N ASN A 306 6.49 8.11 -17.43
CA ASN A 306 6.80 9.47 -16.96
C ASN A 306 5.76 10.05 -15.98
N GLY A 307 5.15 9.21 -15.14
CA GLY A 307 4.13 9.65 -14.19
C GLY A 307 2.77 9.91 -14.82
N ALA A 308 2.41 9.13 -15.84
CA ALA A 308 1.09 9.20 -16.46
C ALA A 308 -0.05 8.88 -15.47
N LEU A 309 0.26 8.07 -14.46
CA LEU A 309 -0.66 7.69 -13.39
C LEU A 309 -0.23 8.29 -12.06
N HIS A 310 -1.23 8.54 -11.23
CA HIS A 310 -1.08 8.65 -9.78
C HIS A 310 -1.53 7.33 -9.15
N GLY A 311 -0.84 6.90 -8.09
CA GLY A 311 -1.13 5.65 -7.42
C GLY A 311 -0.99 5.76 -5.92
N LEU A 312 -1.93 5.16 -5.18
CA LEU A 312 -1.85 5.10 -3.73
C LEU A 312 -2.41 3.81 -3.16
N VAL A 313 -2.00 3.53 -1.93
CA VAL A 313 -2.66 2.57 -1.06
C VAL A 313 -3.77 3.29 -0.32
N ALA A 314 -4.97 2.72 -0.35
CA ALA A 314 -6.14 3.19 0.39
C ALA A 314 -6.65 2.09 1.33
N ARG A 315 -7.45 2.47 2.32
CA ARG A 315 -8.34 1.56 3.05
C ARG A 315 -9.78 2.05 2.90
N PHE A 316 -10.71 1.13 2.67
CA PHE A 316 -12.12 1.43 2.47
C PHE A 316 -12.99 0.77 3.54
N ASP A 317 -13.96 1.53 4.03
CA ASP A 317 -14.93 1.07 5.04
C ASP A 317 -16.23 0.51 4.44
N SER A 318 -16.33 0.44 3.10
CA SER A 318 -17.43 -0.24 2.38
C SER A 318 -17.10 -0.37 0.89
N PHE A 319 -17.93 -1.10 0.16
CA PHE A 319 -17.88 -1.12 -1.30
C PHE A 319 -18.54 0.10 -1.96
N ALA A 320 -19.31 0.93 -1.24
CA ALA A 320 -20.00 2.08 -1.85
C ALA A 320 -19.05 3.09 -2.53
N PRO A 321 -17.88 3.46 -1.96
CA PRO A 321 -16.88 4.25 -2.67
C PRO A 321 -16.30 3.52 -3.90
N VAL A 322 -16.15 2.19 -3.83
CA VAL A 322 -15.66 1.37 -4.96
C VAL A 322 -16.67 1.36 -6.10
N GLU A 323 -17.98 1.31 -5.82
CA GLU A 323 -19.03 1.44 -6.84
C GLU A 323 -18.92 2.77 -7.60
N ARG A 324 -18.64 3.87 -6.89
CA ARG A 324 -18.42 5.19 -7.51
C ARG A 324 -17.15 5.23 -8.36
N LEU A 325 -16.06 4.60 -7.90
CA LEU A 325 -14.82 4.48 -8.68
C LEU A 325 -15.05 3.66 -9.96
N ILE A 326 -15.75 2.52 -9.86
CA ILE A 326 -16.09 1.67 -11.00
C ILE A 326 -16.97 2.43 -12.01
N ALA A 327 -17.99 3.15 -11.54
CA ALA A 327 -18.83 3.98 -12.39
C ALA A 327 -18.03 5.09 -13.11
N ALA A 328 -16.96 5.59 -12.47
CA ALA A 328 -16.03 6.54 -13.07
C ALA A 328 -14.96 5.88 -13.96
N GLY A 329 -15.01 4.56 -14.17
CA GLY A 329 -14.05 3.85 -15.01
C GLY A 329 -12.71 3.58 -14.31
N ILE A 330 -12.67 3.51 -12.99
CA ILE A 330 -11.45 3.29 -12.19
C ILE A 330 -11.55 1.91 -11.51
N PRO A 331 -10.81 0.89 -11.99
CA PRO A 331 -10.73 -0.40 -11.30
C PRO A 331 -9.91 -0.29 -10.01
N VAL A 332 -10.18 -1.19 -9.07
CA VAL A 332 -9.57 -1.17 -7.73
C VAL A 332 -8.99 -2.54 -7.42
N SER A 333 -7.71 -2.61 -7.04
CA SER A 333 -7.18 -3.86 -6.48
C SER A 333 -7.47 -3.93 -4.99
N ILE A 334 -7.88 -5.09 -4.47
CA ILE A 334 -8.19 -5.30 -3.05
C ILE A 334 -7.40 -6.48 -2.48
N SER A 335 -7.02 -6.38 -1.21
CA SER A 335 -6.32 -7.45 -0.49
C SER A 335 -7.30 -8.28 0.34
N ILE A 336 -7.46 -9.56 0.00
CA ILE A 336 -8.38 -10.49 0.66
C ILE A 336 -7.61 -11.57 1.41
N ALA A 337 -8.21 -12.10 2.48
CA ALA A 337 -7.83 -13.36 3.10
C ALA A 337 -9.10 -14.13 3.45
N TYR A 338 -9.05 -15.46 3.44
CA TYR A 338 -10.22 -16.28 3.77
C TYR A 338 -9.84 -17.73 4.07
N GLU A 339 -10.64 -18.37 4.92
CA GLU A 339 -10.57 -19.77 5.29
C GLU A 339 -11.46 -20.66 4.39
N PRO A 340 -11.31 -22.00 4.45
CA PRO A 340 -12.11 -22.91 3.64
C PRO A 340 -13.63 -22.70 3.79
N GLY A 341 -14.27 -22.39 2.67
CA GLY A 341 -15.73 -22.22 2.57
C GLY A 341 -16.22 -20.79 2.80
N GLU A 342 -15.36 -19.84 3.16
CA GLU A 342 -15.77 -18.45 3.43
C GLU A 342 -16.01 -17.64 2.16
N LEU A 343 -15.29 -17.94 1.08
CA LEU A 343 -15.44 -17.33 -0.25
C LEU A 343 -15.84 -18.39 -1.31
N PRO A 344 -17.14 -18.54 -1.60
CA PRO A 344 -17.62 -19.46 -2.64
C PRO A 344 -17.04 -19.12 -4.01
N GLY A 345 -16.50 -20.12 -4.71
CA GLY A 345 -15.90 -19.95 -6.04
C GLY A 345 -14.50 -19.31 -6.03
N GLY A 346 -13.90 -19.10 -4.86
CA GLY A 346 -12.53 -18.58 -4.73
C GLY A 346 -11.50 -19.42 -5.50
N ALA A 347 -10.47 -18.78 -6.06
CA ALA A 347 -9.44 -19.45 -6.85
C ALA A 347 -8.57 -20.42 -6.02
N ALA A 348 -8.46 -20.18 -4.71
CA ALA A 348 -7.78 -21.06 -3.77
C ALA A 348 -8.73 -21.58 -2.68
N ARG A 349 -8.39 -22.71 -2.05
CA ARG A 349 -9.16 -23.26 -0.91
C ARG A 349 -9.12 -22.34 0.32
N ARG A 350 -8.00 -21.68 0.56
CA ARG A 350 -7.78 -20.68 1.61
C ARG A 350 -6.64 -19.75 1.20
N THR A 351 -6.52 -18.57 1.81
CA THR A 351 -5.34 -17.70 1.67
C THR A 351 -5.18 -16.81 2.90
N ASP A 352 -3.93 -16.62 3.33
CA ASP A 352 -3.56 -15.71 4.43
C ASP A 352 -3.36 -14.27 3.94
N GLY A 353 -3.43 -14.04 2.62
CA GLY A 353 -3.29 -12.74 1.97
C GLY A 353 -3.16 -12.90 0.46
N HIS A 354 -4.04 -12.23 -0.30
CA HIS A 354 -4.10 -12.33 -1.75
C HIS A 354 -4.64 -11.05 -2.37
N LEU A 355 -4.03 -10.57 -3.46
CA LEU A 355 -4.49 -9.39 -4.18
C LEU A 355 -5.31 -9.82 -5.40
N ILE A 356 -6.48 -9.22 -5.56
CA ILE A 356 -7.35 -9.37 -6.74
C ILE A 356 -7.73 -8.00 -7.29
N VAL A 357 -8.31 -7.94 -8.49
CA VAL A 357 -8.78 -6.67 -9.10
C VAL A 357 -10.29 -6.66 -9.24
N VAL A 358 -10.97 -5.76 -8.53
CA VAL A 358 -12.38 -5.41 -8.74
C VAL A 358 -12.50 -4.63 -10.04
N LYS A 359 -13.28 -5.15 -10.97
CA LYS A 359 -13.52 -4.56 -12.29
C LYS A 359 -14.98 -4.21 -12.55
N GLY A 360 -15.91 -4.55 -11.64
CA GLY A 360 -17.31 -4.29 -11.88
C GLY A 360 -18.24 -4.83 -10.80
N PHE A 361 -19.53 -4.59 -11.00
CA PHE A 361 -20.61 -5.15 -10.19
C PHE A 361 -21.71 -5.69 -11.09
N THR A 362 -22.36 -6.78 -10.70
CA THR A 362 -23.54 -7.30 -11.39
C THR A 362 -24.72 -6.35 -11.20
N ASP A 363 -25.81 -6.56 -11.93
CA ASP A 363 -27.07 -5.82 -11.70
C ASP A 363 -27.67 -6.05 -10.31
N SER A 364 -27.24 -7.12 -9.62
CA SER A 364 -27.64 -7.46 -8.24
C SER A 364 -26.62 -7.00 -7.18
N GLY A 365 -25.49 -6.41 -7.59
CA GLY A 365 -24.46 -5.89 -6.70
C GLY A 365 -23.39 -6.87 -6.25
N ASP A 366 -23.33 -8.07 -6.83
CA ASP A 366 -22.21 -8.99 -6.63
C ASP A 366 -20.98 -8.50 -7.38
N VAL A 367 -19.80 -8.83 -6.86
CA VAL A 367 -18.57 -8.16 -7.28
C VAL A 367 -17.89 -8.96 -8.38
N LEU A 368 -17.67 -8.34 -9.54
CA LEU A 368 -16.88 -8.93 -10.62
C LEU A 368 -15.41 -8.57 -10.43
N VAL A 369 -14.56 -9.60 -10.50
CA VAL A 369 -13.13 -9.48 -10.28
C VAL A 369 -12.32 -10.19 -11.36
N ASN A 370 -11.06 -9.80 -11.51
CA ASN A 370 -10.03 -10.70 -12.03
C ASN A 370 -9.18 -11.17 -10.83
N ASP A 371 -9.09 -12.47 -10.61
CA ASP A 371 -8.30 -13.11 -9.56
C ASP A 371 -7.07 -13.80 -10.19
N PRO A 372 -5.84 -13.38 -9.84
CA PRO A 372 -4.63 -13.90 -10.45
C PRO A 372 -4.31 -15.36 -10.09
N ALA A 373 -4.94 -15.95 -9.06
CA ALA A 373 -4.67 -17.32 -8.64
C ALA A 373 -5.40 -18.39 -9.48
N PHE A 374 -6.25 -18.00 -10.44
CA PHE A 374 -6.77 -18.96 -11.43
C PHE A 374 -5.67 -19.43 -12.38
N GLY A 375 -5.82 -20.63 -12.94
CA GLY A 375 -4.73 -21.34 -13.64
C GLY A 375 -4.32 -20.81 -15.03
N SER A 376 -5.01 -19.79 -15.58
CA SER A 376 -4.70 -19.21 -16.89
C SER A 376 -5.26 -17.79 -17.00
N ASN A 377 -4.74 -16.98 -17.92
CA ASN A 377 -5.22 -15.60 -18.13
C ASN A 377 -6.73 -15.56 -18.43
N GLU A 378 -7.20 -16.52 -19.22
CA GLU A 378 -8.58 -16.64 -19.70
C GLU A 378 -9.57 -17.01 -18.59
N THR A 379 -9.10 -17.58 -17.48
CA THR A 379 -9.94 -18.08 -16.38
C THR A 379 -9.93 -17.18 -15.14
N THR A 380 -9.21 -16.06 -15.18
CA THR A 380 -9.07 -15.12 -14.05
C THR A 380 -10.37 -14.42 -13.66
N SER A 381 -11.34 -14.30 -14.57
CA SER A 381 -12.59 -13.59 -14.30
C SER A 381 -13.50 -14.40 -13.36
N ALA A 382 -13.91 -13.80 -12.25
CA ALA A 382 -14.85 -14.39 -11.30
C ALA A 382 -15.92 -13.39 -10.84
N THR A 383 -17.00 -13.91 -10.27
CA THR A 383 -18.04 -13.13 -9.58
C THR A 383 -18.19 -13.66 -8.18
N TYR A 384 -18.01 -12.81 -7.18
CA TYR A 384 -18.13 -13.20 -5.78
C TYR A 384 -19.34 -12.56 -5.11
N PRO A 385 -20.06 -13.31 -4.25
CA PRO A 385 -21.12 -12.73 -3.44
C PRO A 385 -20.57 -11.58 -2.61
N ARG A 386 -21.18 -10.39 -2.73
CA ARG A 386 -20.66 -9.15 -2.10
C ARG A 386 -20.37 -9.32 -0.61
N ALA A 387 -21.30 -9.92 0.13
CA ALA A 387 -21.15 -10.11 1.57
C ALA A 387 -19.99 -11.08 1.93
N ALA A 388 -19.74 -12.09 1.10
CA ALA A 388 -18.62 -13.01 1.29
C ALA A 388 -17.29 -12.30 1.01
N LEU A 389 -17.22 -11.57 -0.10
CA LEU A 389 -16.02 -10.82 -0.47
C LEU A 389 -15.73 -9.69 0.53
N TRP A 390 -16.77 -9.03 1.07
CA TRP A 390 -16.60 -8.02 2.12
C TRP A 390 -15.89 -8.60 3.34
N ARG A 391 -16.34 -9.76 3.84
CA ARG A 391 -15.69 -10.43 4.97
C ARG A 391 -14.23 -10.76 4.66
N ALA A 392 -13.97 -11.31 3.47
CA ALA A 392 -12.61 -11.64 3.04
C ALA A 392 -11.70 -10.40 2.94
N TRP A 393 -12.24 -9.27 2.46
CA TRP A 393 -11.52 -8.01 2.33
C TRP A 393 -11.23 -7.34 3.68
N GLN A 394 -12.08 -7.56 4.69
CA GLN A 394 -11.91 -6.98 6.01
C GLN A 394 -10.71 -7.54 6.79
N HIS A 395 -10.14 -8.68 6.39
CA HIS A 395 -8.88 -9.18 6.98
C HIS A 395 -7.72 -8.19 6.82
N SER A 396 -7.66 -7.47 5.69
CA SER A 396 -6.68 -6.41 5.44
C SER A 396 -7.18 -5.01 5.85
N ARG A 397 -8.32 -4.94 6.56
CA ARG A 397 -9.02 -3.70 6.92
C ARG A 397 -9.43 -2.86 5.71
N GLY A 398 -9.82 -3.53 4.61
CA GLY A 398 -10.25 -2.84 3.40
C GLY A 398 -9.10 -2.29 2.56
N ALA A 399 -7.89 -2.85 2.68
CA ALA A 399 -6.72 -2.37 1.94
C ALA A 399 -6.90 -2.55 0.42
N ALA A 400 -6.49 -1.53 -0.32
CA ALA A 400 -6.68 -1.46 -1.76
C ALA A 400 -5.61 -0.64 -2.48
N TYR A 401 -5.40 -0.92 -3.76
CA TYR A 401 -4.64 -0.05 -4.66
C TYR A 401 -5.61 0.68 -5.57
N VAL A 402 -5.40 1.98 -5.71
CA VAL A 402 -6.14 2.80 -6.66
C VAL A 402 -5.13 3.53 -7.54
N LEU A 403 -5.24 3.28 -8.85
CA LEU A 403 -4.42 3.92 -9.88
C LEU A 403 -5.35 4.70 -10.81
N TRP A 404 -5.01 5.93 -11.15
CA TRP A 404 -5.78 6.74 -12.09
C TRP A 404 -4.89 7.77 -12.81
N PRO A 405 -5.35 8.37 -13.92
CA PRO A 405 -4.55 9.35 -14.66
C PRO A 405 -4.18 10.55 -13.80
N ALA A 406 -2.88 10.85 -13.74
CA ALA A 406 -2.37 11.95 -12.92
C ALA A 406 -3.04 13.29 -13.31
N GLY A 407 -3.37 14.10 -12.31
CA GLY A 407 -4.05 15.39 -12.51
C GLY A 407 -5.56 15.28 -12.78
N THR A 408 -6.12 14.07 -12.80
CA THR A 408 -7.58 13.88 -12.93
C THR A 408 -8.23 13.82 -11.54
N PRO A 409 -9.34 14.56 -11.30
CA PRO A 409 -10.07 14.47 -10.05
C PRO A 409 -10.78 13.12 -9.92
N LEU A 410 -10.81 12.58 -8.71
CA LEU A 410 -11.63 11.40 -8.40
C LEU A 410 -13.11 11.78 -8.25
N PRO A 411 -14.04 10.83 -8.45
CA PRO A 411 -15.46 11.08 -8.18
C PRO A 411 -15.67 11.48 -6.72
N ALA A 412 -16.65 12.36 -6.49
CA ALA A 412 -17.01 12.78 -5.13
C ALA A 412 -17.29 11.57 -4.25
N GLN A 413 -16.73 11.56 -3.03
CA GLN A 413 -16.86 10.45 -2.08
C GLN A 413 -16.29 9.11 -2.58
N GLY A 414 -15.51 9.09 -3.67
CA GLY A 414 -14.76 7.92 -4.13
C GLY A 414 -13.53 7.67 -3.28
N LEU A 415 -12.74 8.71 -3.03
CA LEU A 415 -11.66 8.77 -2.02
C LEU A 415 -11.56 10.23 -1.58
N VAL A 416 -11.68 10.51 -0.29
CA VAL A 416 -11.66 11.87 0.23
C VAL A 416 -10.51 12.00 1.23
N PRO A 417 -9.47 12.79 0.92
CA PRO A 417 -8.42 13.08 1.88
C PRO A 417 -8.92 13.84 3.10
N LEU A 418 -8.21 13.69 4.22
CA LEU A 418 -8.32 14.56 5.38
C LEU A 418 -8.06 16.02 4.96
N PRO A 419 -8.78 16.98 5.56
CA PRO A 419 -8.61 18.39 5.26
C PRO A 419 -7.18 18.90 5.56
#